data_AF-A0A351SWW3-F1
#
_entry.id   AF-A0A351SWW3-F1
#
_cell.length_a   1.000
_cell.length_b   1.000
_cell.length_c   1.000
_cell.angle_alpha   90.00
_cell.angle_beta   90.00
_cell.angle_gamma   90.00
#
_symmetry.space_group_name_H-M   'P 1'
#
loop_
_entity.id
_entity.type
_entity.pdbx_description
1 polymer ?
#
loop_
_entity_poly.entity_id
_entity_poly.type
_entity_poly.pdbx_seq_one_letter_code
_entity_poly.pdbx_strand_id
1 'polypeptide(L)'
;QEQRAGALRDFFKRGDIAAIFCARGGFGSIQMLPYLDAKAIRPHPKVFVGYSDVSILLNWLLQSCGMVTFHGPMVAMELARGLKRQSEEFFWETLLGKKSHWQFQLGETFRHGVAEAEMVGGCLSILVTTLGTPYEISTAGKILFLEDIGEKPYRLERMLTHLKMAGKLDGIAGLVLGSFINCEGEGERGLREIIQELFHEAPYPVVAGLDAGHGEENLLLPFGVKMRLDGNAGMLSLQESPLA
;
A
#
# COMPACT_ATOMS: atom_id res chain seq x y z
N GLN A 1 -11.97 12.52 16.83
CA GLN A 1 -11.58 12.20 15.45
C GLN A 1 -11.44 13.45 14.61
N GLU A 2 -12.43 14.34 14.66
CA GLU A 2 -12.34 15.70 14.12
C GLU A 2 -11.05 16.45 14.51
N GLN A 3 -10.62 16.37 15.77
CA GLN A 3 -9.34 16.96 16.21
C GLN A 3 -8.11 16.39 15.46
N ARG A 4 -8.07 15.07 15.20
CA ARG A 4 -6.97 14.44 14.43
C ARG A 4 -7.00 14.88 12.97
N ALA A 5 -8.19 14.96 12.38
CA ALA A 5 -8.38 15.45 11.01
C ALA A 5 -7.99 16.94 10.89
N GLY A 6 -8.37 17.76 11.87
CA GLY A 6 -7.96 19.16 11.97
C GLY A 6 -6.45 19.31 12.07
N ALA A 7 -5.79 18.58 12.96
CA ALA A 7 -4.34 18.60 13.10
C ALA A 7 -3.62 18.18 11.81
N LEU A 8 -4.10 17.13 11.12
CA LEU A 8 -3.54 16.70 9.84
C LEU A 8 -3.66 17.80 8.78
N ARG A 9 -4.85 18.41 8.64
CA ARG A 9 -5.06 19.55 7.74
C ARG A 9 -4.14 20.72 8.06
N ASP A 10 -3.93 21.01 9.34
CA ASP A 10 -3.07 22.12 9.76
C ASP A 10 -1.59 21.84 9.44
N PHE A 11 -1.13 20.58 9.50
CA PHE A 11 0.18 20.21 8.99
C PHE A 11 0.31 20.41 7.47
N PHE A 12 -0.73 20.09 6.69
CA PHE A 12 -0.72 20.38 5.25
C PHE A 12 -0.66 21.88 4.95
N LYS A 13 -1.36 22.73 5.71
CA LYS A 13 -1.36 24.19 5.49
C LYS A 13 -0.04 24.88 5.84
N ARG A 14 0.78 24.26 6.68
CA ARG A 14 2.07 24.80 7.12
C ARG A 14 3.10 24.75 6.00
N GLY A 15 3.58 25.92 5.56
CA GLY A 15 4.59 26.05 4.51
C GLY A 15 6.00 25.62 4.93
N ASP A 16 6.26 25.54 6.24
CA ASP A 16 7.53 25.11 6.82
C ASP A 16 7.67 23.58 6.94
N ILE A 17 6.60 22.82 6.66
CA ILE A 17 6.61 21.36 6.66
C ILE A 17 6.74 20.86 5.22
N ALA A 18 7.80 20.08 4.92
CA ALA A 18 7.97 19.44 3.61
C ALA A 18 7.37 18.03 3.54
N ALA A 19 7.32 17.33 4.68
CA ALA A 19 6.92 15.94 4.77
C ALA A 19 6.19 15.64 6.09
N ILE A 20 5.22 14.72 6.05
CA ILE A 20 4.43 14.25 7.18
C ILE A 20 4.65 12.74 7.30
N PHE A 21 5.27 12.32 8.41
CA PHE A 21 5.48 10.91 8.72
C PHE A 21 4.51 10.49 9.83
N CYS A 22 3.74 9.45 9.57
CA CYS A 22 2.88 8.87 10.59
C CYS A 22 3.75 8.24 11.69
N ALA A 23 3.39 8.50 12.94
CA ALA A 23 4.17 8.00 14.06
C ALA A 23 4.06 6.47 14.19
N ARG A 24 2.86 5.93 14.00
CA ARG A 24 2.53 4.50 14.03
C ARG A 24 1.14 4.30 13.44
N GLY A 25 0.83 3.06 13.12
CA GLY A 25 -0.53 2.63 12.80
C GLY A 25 -1.36 2.41 14.06
N GLY A 26 -2.30 1.50 13.99
CA GLY A 26 -3.19 1.15 15.09
C GLY A 26 -4.63 1.16 14.64
N PHE A 27 -5.40 2.13 15.12
CA PHE A 27 -6.82 2.21 14.81
C PHE A 27 -7.34 3.65 14.71
N GLY A 28 -8.25 3.83 13.77
CA GLY A 28 -9.18 4.95 13.73
C GLY A 28 -8.88 5.98 12.65
N SER A 29 -7.92 5.72 11.75
CA SER A 29 -7.76 6.49 10.51
C SER A 29 -9.08 6.58 9.73
N ILE A 30 -9.84 5.48 9.67
CA ILE A 30 -11.17 5.45 9.03
C ILE A 30 -12.14 6.48 9.60
N GLN A 31 -12.09 6.72 10.91
CA GLN A 31 -13.00 7.62 11.59
C GLN A 31 -12.65 9.10 11.34
N MET A 32 -11.49 9.38 10.75
CA MET A 32 -11.09 10.73 10.35
C MET A 32 -11.71 11.15 9.02
N LEU A 33 -12.01 10.19 8.12
CA LEU A 33 -12.41 10.46 6.74
C LEU A 33 -13.58 11.47 6.60
N PRO A 34 -14.66 11.39 7.39
CA PRO A 34 -15.78 12.35 7.28
C PRO A 34 -15.42 13.80 7.62
N TYR A 35 -14.29 14.01 8.30
CA TYR A 35 -13.83 15.33 8.73
C TYR A 35 -12.70 15.88 7.85
N LEU A 36 -12.23 15.11 6.86
CA LEU A 36 -11.19 15.54 5.95
C LEU A 36 -11.81 16.32 4.78
N ASP A 37 -11.21 17.47 4.47
CA ASP A 37 -11.62 18.30 3.33
C ASP A 37 -10.51 18.31 2.27
N ALA A 38 -10.77 17.61 1.17
CA ALA A 38 -9.85 17.54 0.05
C ALA A 38 -9.56 18.92 -0.57
N LYS A 39 -10.52 19.85 -0.56
CA LYS A 39 -10.30 21.21 -1.09
C LYS A 39 -9.32 22.01 -0.24
N ALA A 40 -9.30 21.76 1.07
CA ALA A 40 -8.37 22.40 2.00
C ALA A 40 -6.97 21.79 1.98
N ILE A 41 -6.82 20.52 1.56
CA ILE A 41 -5.55 19.78 1.58
C ILE A 41 -4.88 19.78 0.19
N ARG A 42 -5.63 19.61 -0.90
CA ARG A 42 -5.12 19.52 -2.29
C ARG A 42 -4.15 20.65 -2.71
N PRO A 43 -4.35 21.93 -2.32
CA PRO A 43 -3.41 23.00 -2.69
C PRO A 43 -2.04 22.92 -2.04
N HIS A 44 -1.84 21.99 -1.09
CA HIS A 44 -0.62 21.87 -0.30
C HIS A 44 -0.03 20.46 -0.38
N PRO A 45 0.41 19.99 -1.56
CA PRO A 45 1.01 18.67 -1.69
C PRO A 45 2.28 18.57 -0.82
N LYS A 46 2.41 17.45 -0.10
CA LYS A 46 3.57 17.13 0.74
C LYS A 46 3.82 15.64 0.68
N VAL A 47 5.06 15.24 0.94
CA VAL A 47 5.37 13.83 1.19
C VAL A 47 4.55 13.36 2.40
N PHE A 48 3.79 12.27 2.22
CA PHE A 48 3.02 11.66 3.31
C PHE A 48 3.36 10.17 3.39
N VAL A 49 3.87 9.73 4.54
CA VAL A 49 4.42 8.37 4.75
C VAL A 49 3.69 7.64 5.89
N GLY A 50 3.33 6.38 5.67
CA GLY A 50 2.87 5.46 6.72
C GLY A 50 2.44 4.11 6.15
N TYR A 51 1.96 3.19 6.99
CA TYR A 51 1.38 1.91 6.56
C TYR A 51 0.34 1.39 7.58
N SER A 52 -0.19 0.18 7.40
CA SER A 52 -1.16 -0.43 8.32
C SER A 52 -2.49 0.35 8.33
N ASP A 53 -3.02 0.76 9.50
CA ASP A 53 -4.23 1.60 9.61
C ASP A 53 -4.16 2.88 8.76
N VAL A 54 -2.96 3.39 8.49
CA VAL A 54 -2.74 4.59 7.66
C VAL A 54 -3.04 4.33 6.18
N SER A 55 -3.12 3.07 5.71
CA SER A 55 -3.47 2.75 4.32
C SER A 55 -4.74 3.45 3.84
N ILE A 56 -5.70 3.69 4.74
CA ILE A 56 -6.90 4.49 4.43
C ILE A 56 -6.56 5.93 4.04
N LEU A 57 -5.67 6.58 4.79
CA LEU A 57 -5.27 7.96 4.51
C LEU A 57 -4.42 8.04 3.25
N LEU A 58 -3.55 7.05 3.00
CA LEU A 58 -2.75 6.97 1.76
C LEU A 58 -3.68 6.99 0.52
N ASN A 59 -4.65 6.08 0.49
CA ASN A 59 -5.58 5.98 -0.66
C ASN A 59 -6.54 7.17 -0.71
N TRP A 60 -6.99 7.70 0.43
CA TRP A 60 -7.85 8.90 0.44
C TRP A 60 -7.12 10.14 -0.11
N LEU A 61 -5.88 10.39 0.31
CA LEU A 61 -5.06 11.50 -0.19
C LEU A 61 -4.79 11.35 -1.70
N LEU A 62 -4.49 10.13 -2.15
CA LEU A 62 -4.32 9.86 -3.57
C LEU A 62 -5.61 10.13 -4.36
N GLN A 63 -6.72 9.48 -3.99
CA GLN A 63 -7.98 9.57 -4.74
C GLN A 63 -8.63 10.94 -4.67
N SER A 64 -8.62 11.56 -3.48
CA SER A 64 -9.35 12.80 -3.23
C SER A 64 -8.49 14.04 -3.48
N CYS A 65 -7.18 13.94 -3.35
CA CYS A 65 -6.27 15.08 -3.51
C CYS A 65 -5.31 14.95 -4.69
N GLY A 66 -5.24 13.80 -5.37
CA GLY A 66 -4.30 13.58 -6.48
C GLY A 66 -2.85 13.59 -6.04
N MET A 67 -2.57 13.27 -4.77
CA MET A 67 -1.22 13.29 -4.21
C MET A 67 -0.60 11.90 -4.25
N VAL A 68 0.65 11.82 -4.71
CA VAL A 68 1.48 10.64 -4.47
C VAL A 68 1.66 10.49 -2.96
N THR A 69 1.43 9.28 -2.47
CA THR A 69 1.64 8.92 -1.05
C THR A 69 2.59 7.74 -0.95
N PHE A 70 3.16 7.53 0.23
CA PHE A 70 4.21 6.53 0.40
C PHE A 70 3.81 5.52 1.47
N HIS A 71 3.61 4.28 1.04
CA HIS A 71 3.55 3.16 1.96
C HIS A 71 4.95 2.84 2.47
N GLY A 72 5.22 2.96 3.76
CA GLY A 72 6.58 2.70 4.27
C GLY A 72 6.81 3.01 5.76
N PRO A 73 8.08 2.98 6.19
CA PRO A 73 8.52 3.08 7.58
C PRO A 73 7.89 4.22 8.40
N MET A 74 7.54 3.93 9.66
CA MET A 74 6.91 4.90 10.59
C MET A 74 7.83 5.28 11.77
N VAL A 75 7.60 6.48 12.33
CA VAL A 75 8.52 7.10 13.30
C VAL A 75 8.77 6.25 14.54
N ALA A 76 7.71 5.76 15.20
CA ALA A 76 7.80 4.97 16.43
C ALA A 76 7.99 3.47 16.17
N MET A 77 8.18 3.08 14.90
CA MET A 77 8.34 1.70 14.47
C MET A 77 9.76 1.55 13.90
N GLU A 78 9.92 1.40 12.60
CA GLU A 78 11.19 1.08 11.96
C GLU A 78 12.19 2.23 12.09
N LEU A 79 11.74 3.49 12.00
CA LEU A 79 12.64 4.65 12.10
C LEU A 79 13.23 4.84 13.52
N ALA A 80 12.52 4.40 14.56
CA ALA A 80 13.03 4.41 15.93
C ALA A 80 13.83 3.15 16.29
N ARG A 81 13.46 1.99 15.73
CA ARG A 81 14.12 0.70 16.00
C ARG A 81 15.38 0.49 15.16
N GLY A 82 15.51 1.23 14.07
CA GLY A 82 16.56 1.09 13.08
C GLY A 82 16.09 0.28 11.88
N LEU A 83 16.48 0.76 10.69
CA LEU A 83 16.36 0.04 9.43
C LEU A 83 17.71 -0.59 9.09
N LYS A 84 17.72 -1.65 8.26
CA LYS A 84 18.96 -2.07 7.61
C LYS A 84 19.48 -0.91 6.77
N ARG A 85 20.80 -0.72 6.77
CA ARG A 85 21.46 0.40 6.09
C ARG A 85 20.99 0.60 4.64
N GLN A 86 20.88 -0.49 3.88
CA GLN A 86 20.46 -0.44 2.47
C GLN A 86 19.01 0.03 2.33
N SER A 87 18.12 -0.38 3.24
CA SER A 87 16.72 0.04 3.27
C SER A 87 16.57 1.49 3.69
N GLU A 88 17.37 1.96 4.65
CA GLU A 88 17.42 3.36 5.04
C GLU A 88 17.94 4.25 3.90
N GLU A 89 19.03 3.85 3.24
CA GLU A 89 19.56 4.53 2.06
C GLU A 89 18.51 4.59 0.95
N PHE A 90 17.86 3.46 0.64
CA PHE A 90 16.78 3.41 -0.35
C PHE A 90 15.62 4.35 0.03
N PHE A 91 15.16 4.30 1.28
CA PHE A 91 14.06 5.12 1.78
C PHE A 91 14.35 6.62 1.58
N TRP A 92 15.51 7.09 2.02
CA TRP A 92 15.87 8.51 1.88
C TRP A 92 16.18 8.90 0.44
N GLU A 93 16.85 8.06 -0.34
CA GLU A 93 17.13 8.35 -1.74
C GLU A 93 15.84 8.48 -2.58
N THR A 94 14.84 7.63 -2.32
CA THR A 94 13.54 7.73 -2.99
C THR A 94 12.76 8.96 -2.52
N LEU A 95 12.70 9.25 -1.21
CA LEU A 95 11.99 10.45 -0.69
C LEU A 95 12.67 11.79 -1.01
N LEU A 96 13.95 11.76 -1.38
CA LEU A 96 14.70 12.94 -1.85
C LEU A 96 14.79 13.02 -3.37
N GLY A 97 14.13 12.10 -4.11
CA GLY A 97 14.11 12.09 -5.58
C GLY A 97 15.44 11.71 -6.23
N LYS A 98 16.41 11.22 -5.46
CA LYS A 98 17.70 10.74 -5.97
C LYS A 98 17.57 9.40 -6.69
N LYS A 99 16.54 8.62 -6.34
CA LYS A 99 16.26 7.30 -6.92
C LYS A 99 14.89 7.30 -7.60
N SER A 100 14.91 7.57 -8.90
CA SER A 100 13.72 7.64 -9.77
C SER A 100 13.42 6.35 -10.53
N HIS A 101 14.37 5.41 -10.56
CA HIS A 101 14.23 4.10 -11.17
C HIS A 101 14.83 3.05 -10.25
N TRP A 102 14.09 1.97 -10.02
CA TRP A 102 14.56 0.81 -9.26
C TRP A 102 13.77 -0.42 -9.68
N GLN A 103 14.34 -1.59 -9.38
CA GLN A 103 13.69 -2.87 -9.59
C GLN A 103 13.98 -3.78 -8.39
N PHE A 104 12.98 -4.57 -8.02
CA PHE A 104 13.09 -5.59 -6.98
C PHE A 104 12.65 -6.93 -7.53
N GLN A 105 13.40 -7.96 -7.19
CA GLN A 105 13.01 -9.35 -7.37
C GLN A 105 12.04 -9.72 -6.26
N LEU A 106 10.93 -10.34 -6.63
CA LEU A 106 9.93 -10.87 -5.70
C LEU A 106 10.11 -12.40 -5.58
N GLY A 107 9.40 -12.99 -4.62
CA GLY A 107 9.51 -14.40 -4.26
C GLY A 107 8.84 -15.35 -5.24
N GLU A 108 7.51 -15.32 -5.33
CA GLU A 108 6.73 -16.34 -6.04
C GLU A 108 5.77 -15.71 -7.05
N THR A 109 5.78 -16.21 -8.28
CA THR A 109 4.77 -15.89 -9.29
C THR A 109 3.64 -16.92 -9.24
N PHE A 110 2.41 -16.45 -9.02
CA PHE A 110 1.19 -17.25 -9.14
C PHE A 110 0.55 -17.13 -10.53
N ARG A 111 0.70 -15.96 -11.16
CA ARG A 111 0.21 -15.69 -12.52
C ARG A 111 1.23 -14.88 -13.31
N HIS A 112 1.56 -15.41 -14.48
CA HIS A 112 2.44 -14.77 -15.46
C HIS A 112 1.74 -13.61 -16.18
N GLY A 113 2.53 -12.80 -16.89
CA GLY A 113 2.06 -11.59 -17.58
C GLY A 113 2.89 -10.37 -17.23
N VAL A 114 2.63 -9.26 -17.92
CA VAL A 114 3.29 -7.97 -17.68
C VAL A 114 2.23 -6.90 -17.61
N ALA A 115 2.36 -6.00 -16.64
CA ALA A 115 1.46 -4.87 -16.46
C ALA A 115 2.24 -3.61 -16.13
N GLU A 116 1.79 -2.48 -16.68
CA GLU A 116 2.28 -1.15 -16.34
C GLU A 116 1.10 -0.25 -15.98
N ALA A 117 1.04 0.17 -14.72
CA ALA A 117 -0.02 1.01 -14.21
C ALA A 117 0.41 1.70 -12.92
N GLU A 118 -0.38 2.68 -12.48
CA GLU A 118 -0.20 3.26 -11.15
C GLU A 118 -0.46 2.22 -10.05
N MET A 119 0.36 2.25 -8.99
CA MET A 119 0.17 1.40 -7.82
C MET A 119 -0.77 2.03 -6.79
N VAL A 120 -1.63 1.23 -6.17
CA VAL A 120 -2.48 1.56 -5.02
C VAL A 120 -2.51 0.40 -4.03
N GLY A 121 -3.01 0.59 -2.81
CA GLY A 121 -3.27 -0.52 -1.89
C GLY A 121 -2.79 -0.31 -0.46
N GLY A 122 -2.20 -1.35 0.14
CA GLY A 122 -1.75 -1.38 1.54
C GLY A 122 -2.34 -2.55 2.34
N CYS A 123 -2.67 -2.31 3.60
CA CYS A 123 -3.11 -3.35 4.53
C CYS A 123 -4.50 -3.89 4.17
N LEU A 124 -4.60 -5.18 3.82
CA LEU A 124 -5.82 -5.84 3.32
C LEU A 124 -7.01 -5.67 4.28
N SER A 125 -6.82 -6.03 5.55
CA SER A 125 -7.84 -5.93 6.60
C SER A 125 -8.38 -4.51 6.78
N ILE A 126 -7.52 -3.52 6.58
CA ILE A 126 -7.90 -2.10 6.66
C ILE A 126 -8.66 -1.67 5.39
N LEU A 127 -8.18 -2.02 4.19
CA LEU A 127 -8.84 -1.66 2.94
C LEU A 127 -10.26 -2.20 2.83
N VAL A 128 -10.47 -3.46 3.24
CA VAL A 128 -11.79 -4.10 3.21
C VAL A 128 -12.83 -3.35 4.06
N THR A 129 -12.41 -2.64 5.11
CA THR A 129 -13.34 -1.85 5.94
C THR A 129 -13.95 -0.64 5.24
N THR A 130 -13.39 -0.23 4.09
CA THR A 130 -13.86 0.93 3.31
C THR A 130 -14.90 0.58 2.26
N LEU A 131 -15.11 -0.71 1.95
CA LEU A 131 -15.99 -1.15 0.87
C LEU A 131 -17.45 -0.75 1.12
N GLY A 132 -18.12 -0.28 0.07
CA GLY A 132 -19.50 0.23 0.16
C GLY A 132 -19.63 1.61 0.80
N THR A 133 -18.52 2.31 1.01
CA THR A 133 -18.50 3.71 1.49
C THR A 133 -17.99 4.65 0.40
N PRO A 134 -18.23 5.98 0.50
CA PRO A 134 -17.63 6.97 -0.41
C PRO A 134 -16.09 7.00 -0.41
N TYR A 135 -15.45 6.30 0.51
CA TYR A 135 -14.00 6.25 0.66
C TYR A 135 -13.40 4.92 0.24
N GLU A 136 -14.19 4.06 -0.41
CA GLU A 136 -13.68 2.80 -0.92
C GLU A 136 -12.51 2.99 -1.88
N ILE A 137 -11.58 2.04 -1.86
CA ILE A 137 -10.44 2.04 -2.76
C ILE A 137 -10.90 1.88 -4.23
N SER A 138 -10.27 2.65 -5.12
CA SER A 138 -10.41 2.55 -6.57
C SER A 138 -9.22 1.78 -7.14
N THR A 139 -9.50 0.59 -7.66
CA THR A 139 -8.46 -0.38 -8.09
C THR A 139 -8.45 -0.64 -9.61
N ALA A 140 -9.51 -0.26 -10.33
CA ALA A 140 -9.63 -0.51 -11.76
C ALA A 140 -8.47 0.16 -12.54
N GLY A 141 -7.81 -0.62 -13.38
CA GLY A 141 -6.65 -0.20 -14.17
C GLY A 141 -5.40 0.07 -13.34
N LYS A 142 -5.32 -0.34 -12.08
CA LYS A 142 -4.17 -0.14 -11.18
C LYS A 142 -3.44 -1.44 -10.88
N ILE A 143 -2.16 -1.35 -10.50
CA ILE A 143 -1.49 -2.44 -9.80
C ILE A 143 -1.91 -2.35 -8.33
N LEU A 144 -2.54 -3.40 -7.81
CA LEU A 144 -2.97 -3.47 -6.42
C LEU A 144 -1.87 -4.12 -5.57
N PHE A 145 -1.43 -3.44 -4.53
CA PHE A 145 -0.52 -3.97 -3.51
C PHE A 145 -1.31 -4.36 -2.24
N LEU A 146 -1.13 -5.58 -1.73
CA LEU A 146 -1.77 -6.04 -0.50
C LEU A 146 -0.75 -6.67 0.46
N GLU A 147 -0.88 -6.33 1.73
CA GLU A 147 -0.10 -6.89 2.85
C GLU A 147 -1.00 -7.01 4.10
N ASP A 148 -0.62 -7.80 5.11
CA ASP A 148 -1.39 -7.88 6.36
C ASP A 148 -0.56 -8.48 7.52
N ILE A 149 -1.09 -8.41 8.74
CA ILE A 149 -0.45 -8.99 9.92
C ILE A 149 -1.46 -9.67 10.86
N GLY A 150 -1.13 -10.88 11.30
CA GLY A 150 -1.84 -11.60 12.37
C GLY A 150 -3.21 -12.15 11.97
N GLU A 151 -3.60 -12.01 10.70
CA GLU A 151 -4.87 -12.51 10.19
C GLU A 151 -4.75 -13.98 9.78
N LYS A 152 -5.58 -14.84 10.36
CA LYS A 152 -5.56 -16.28 10.07
C LYS A 152 -5.98 -16.58 8.63
N PRO A 153 -5.56 -17.71 8.03
CA PRO A 153 -5.82 -18.01 6.62
C PRO A 153 -7.29 -17.87 6.22
N TYR A 154 -8.23 -18.40 7.02
CA TYR A 154 -9.66 -18.30 6.75
C TYR A 154 -10.19 -16.84 6.72
N ARG A 155 -9.56 -15.93 7.47
CA ARG A 155 -9.92 -14.50 7.45
C ARG A 155 -9.37 -13.81 6.21
N LEU A 156 -8.14 -14.12 5.83
CA LEU A 156 -7.53 -13.65 4.59
C LEU A 156 -8.36 -14.07 3.38
N GLU A 157 -8.71 -15.36 3.29
CA GLU A 157 -9.57 -15.87 2.23
C GLU A 157 -10.91 -15.15 2.19
N ARG A 158 -11.56 -14.95 3.34
CA ARG A 158 -12.81 -14.21 3.43
C ARG A 158 -12.67 -12.78 2.94
N MET A 159 -11.57 -12.10 3.29
CA MET A 159 -11.32 -10.71 2.89
C MET A 159 -10.99 -10.58 1.40
N LEU A 160 -10.16 -11.47 0.85
CA LEU A 160 -9.86 -11.53 -0.58
C LEU A 160 -11.12 -11.88 -1.40
N THR A 161 -11.92 -12.82 -0.91
CA THR A 161 -13.22 -13.17 -1.51
C THR A 161 -14.17 -11.97 -1.47
N HIS A 162 -14.22 -11.23 -0.37
CA HIS A 162 -15.03 -10.01 -0.27
C HIS A 162 -14.57 -8.93 -1.26
N LEU A 163 -13.25 -8.69 -1.40
CA LEU A 163 -12.71 -7.79 -2.43
C LEU A 163 -13.12 -8.22 -3.84
N LYS A 164 -13.06 -9.52 -4.14
CA LYS A 164 -13.51 -10.09 -5.42
C LYS A 164 -14.99 -9.81 -5.66
N MET A 165 -15.85 -10.14 -4.70
CA MET A 165 -17.30 -9.95 -4.79
C MET A 165 -17.71 -8.47 -4.87
N ALA A 166 -16.92 -7.57 -4.28
CA ALA A 166 -17.10 -6.13 -4.37
C ALA A 166 -16.57 -5.53 -5.68
N GLY A 167 -16.09 -6.35 -6.63
CA GLY A 167 -15.55 -5.92 -7.92
C GLY A 167 -14.21 -5.21 -7.83
N LYS A 168 -13.51 -5.26 -6.68
CA LYS A 168 -12.21 -4.57 -6.50
C LYS A 168 -11.04 -5.31 -7.10
N LEU A 169 -11.25 -6.56 -7.50
CA LEU A 169 -10.27 -7.35 -8.24
C LEU A 169 -10.61 -7.41 -9.74
N ASP A 170 -11.72 -6.79 -10.15
CA ASP A 170 -12.14 -6.73 -11.54
C ASP A 170 -11.40 -5.59 -12.24
N GLY A 171 -10.77 -5.90 -13.38
CA GLY A 171 -10.09 -4.90 -14.18
C GLY A 171 -8.85 -4.27 -13.54
N ILE A 172 -8.29 -4.83 -12.46
CA ILE A 172 -6.95 -4.44 -11.99
C ILE A 172 -5.91 -4.83 -13.06
N ALA A 173 -4.81 -4.07 -13.12
CA ALA A 173 -3.72 -4.34 -14.06
C ALA A 173 -2.80 -5.47 -13.57
N GLY A 174 -2.66 -5.63 -12.25
CA GLY A 174 -1.82 -6.65 -11.62
C GLY A 174 -1.97 -6.65 -10.11
N LEU A 175 -1.56 -7.74 -9.46
CA LEU A 175 -1.59 -7.91 -8.01
C LEU A 175 -0.18 -8.20 -7.49
N VAL A 176 0.25 -7.40 -6.51
CA VAL A 176 1.49 -7.59 -5.77
C VAL A 176 1.15 -7.89 -4.31
N LEU A 177 1.69 -8.99 -3.80
CA LEU A 177 1.52 -9.41 -2.42
C LEU A 177 2.81 -9.15 -1.63
N GLY A 178 2.70 -8.29 -0.63
CA GLY A 178 3.78 -7.95 0.29
C GLY A 178 3.96 -8.98 1.39
N SER A 179 4.35 -8.49 2.57
CA SER A 179 4.55 -9.29 3.77
C SER A 179 3.21 -9.64 4.43
N PHE A 180 2.94 -10.93 4.60
CA PHE A 180 1.82 -11.45 5.39
C PHE A 180 2.35 -12.09 6.67
N ILE A 181 2.56 -11.28 7.70
CA ILE A 181 3.28 -11.70 8.90
C ILE A 181 2.34 -12.35 9.92
N ASN A 182 2.72 -13.49 10.48
CA ASN A 182 1.90 -14.26 11.43
C ASN A 182 0.51 -14.64 10.87
N CYS A 183 0.41 -14.77 9.55
CA CYS A 183 -0.83 -15.04 8.84
C CYS A 183 -1.09 -16.54 8.59
N GLU A 184 -0.17 -17.41 9.00
CA GLU A 184 -0.32 -18.86 8.86
C GLU A 184 -1.13 -19.49 10.02
N GLY A 185 -1.72 -20.64 9.73
CA GLY A 185 -2.51 -21.45 10.66
C GLY A 185 -1.82 -22.76 11.07
N GLU A 186 -2.47 -23.51 11.96
CA GLU A 186 -2.02 -24.87 12.35
C GLU A 186 -2.50 -25.96 11.36
N GLY A 187 -3.38 -25.61 10.42
CA GLY A 187 -3.90 -26.53 9.41
C GLY A 187 -3.05 -26.58 8.15
N GLU A 188 -3.36 -27.52 7.26
CA GLU A 188 -2.62 -27.75 6.01
C GLU A 188 -2.83 -26.65 4.94
N ARG A 189 -3.89 -25.84 5.07
CA ARG A 189 -4.24 -24.79 4.11
C ARG A 189 -3.71 -23.43 4.60
N GLY A 190 -2.64 -22.97 3.94
CA GLY A 190 -1.98 -21.70 4.24
C GLY A 190 -2.36 -20.59 3.26
N LEU A 191 -1.66 -19.45 3.37
CA LEU A 191 -1.88 -18.31 2.49
C LEU A 191 -1.60 -18.67 1.02
N ARG A 192 -0.54 -19.44 0.76
CA ARG A 192 -0.12 -19.82 -0.59
C ARG A 192 -1.22 -20.54 -1.35
N GLU A 193 -1.88 -21.53 -0.72
CA GLU A 193 -2.97 -22.29 -1.34
C GLU A 193 -4.18 -21.39 -1.64
N ILE A 194 -4.51 -20.48 -0.72
CA ILE A 194 -5.60 -19.51 -0.89
C ILE A 194 -5.32 -18.60 -2.10
N ILE A 195 -4.12 -18.06 -2.23
CA ILE A 195 -3.74 -17.20 -3.36
C ILE A 195 -3.79 -18.00 -4.66
N GLN A 196 -3.20 -19.20 -4.67
CA GLN A 196 -3.24 -20.07 -5.85
C GLN A 196 -4.67 -20.31 -6.31
N GLU A 197 -5.57 -20.73 -5.42
CA GLU A 197 -6.97 -21.03 -5.76
C GLU A 197 -7.76 -19.80 -6.19
N LEU A 198 -7.65 -18.67 -5.49
CA LEU A 198 -8.43 -17.47 -5.80
C LEU A 198 -8.02 -16.82 -7.13
N PHE A 199 -6.73 -16.93 -7.49
CA PHE A 199 -6.13 -16.22 -8.61
C PHE A 199 -5.64 -17.12 -9.75
N HIS A 200 -5.83 -18.45 -9.69
CA HIS A 200 -5.37 -19.38 -10.76
C HIS A 200 -5.93 -19.07 -12.15
N GLU A 201 -7.02 -18.31 -12.29
CA GLU A 201 -7.60 -17.88 -13.57
C GLU A 201 -7.51 -16.36 -13.79
N ALA A 202 -6.80 -15.63 -12.93
CA ALA A 202 -6.72 -14.18 -13.06
C ALA A 202 -6.09 -13.79 -14.42
N PRO A 203 -6.67 -12.81 -15.14
CA PRO A 203 -6.17 -12.37 -16.45
C PRO A 203 -4.98 -11.40 -16.35
N TYR A 204 -4.43 -11.20 -15.16
CA TYR A 204 -3.36 -10.26 -14.83
C TYR A 204 -2.25 -10.96 -14.04
N PRO A 205 -1.01 -10.41 -14.04
CA PRO A 205 0.08 -10.96 -13.25
C PRO A 205 -0.20 -10.87 -11.75
N VAL A 206 0.18 -11.92 -11.02
CA VAL A 206 0.05 -12.04 -9.57
C VAL A 206 1.36 -12.55 -9.02
N VAL A 207 2.03 -11.73 -8.21
CA VAL A 207 3.36 -12.01 -7.68
C VAL A 207 3.42 -11.68 -6.20
N ALA A 208 4.02 -12.54 -5.39
CA ALA A 208 4.17 -12.39 -3.95
C ALA A 208 5.64 -12.34 -3.51
N GLY A 209 5.84 -11.95 -2.26
CA GLY A 209 7.17 -11.91 -1.64
C GLY A 209 7.89 -10.59 -1.89
N LEU A 210 7.15 -9.48 -1.95
CA LEU A 210 7.75 -8.16 -1.83
C LEU A 210 7.99 -7.85 -0.34
N ASP A 211 9.20 -7.41 0.01
CA ASP A 211 9.59 -7.02 1.38
C ASP A 211 9.01 -5.65 1.80
N ALA A 212 7.69 -5.51 1.67
CA ALA A 212 6.91 -4.34 2.07
C ALA A 212 5.71 -4.77 2.93
N GLY A 213 5.43 -4.03 4.01
CA GLY A 213 4.37 -4.36 4.96
C GLY A 213 4.89 -4.50 6.39
N HIS A 214 4.28 -5.37 7.18
CA HIS A 214 4.62 -5.57 8.61
C HIS A 214 5.84 -6.49 8.87
N GLY A 215 6.67 -6.74 7.86
CA GLY A 215 7.87 -7.59 7.96
C GLY A 215 9.00 -6.96 8.78
N GLU A 216 10.17 -7.61 8.78
CA GLU A 216 11.39 -7.01 9.34
C GLU A 216 11.79 -5.74 8.59
N GLU A 217 11.56 -5.75 7.29
CA GLU A 217 11.74 -4.62 6.40
C GLU A 217 10.36 -4.13 5.96
N ASN A 218 10.28 -2.83 5.72
CA ASN A 218 9.14 -2.22 5.05
C ASN A 218 9.66 -1.34 3.92
N LEU A 219 9.83 -1.95 2.75
CA LEU A 219 10.26 -1.24 1.56
C LEU A 219 9.28 -0.10 1.25
N LEU A 220 9.83 1.08 0.98
CA LEU A 220 9.05 2.26 0.62
C LEU A 220 8.42 2.08 -0.77
N LEU A 221 7.09 2.15 -0.85
CA LEU A 221 6.34 2.08 -2.11
C LEU A 221 5.56 3.38 -2.35
N PRO A 222 5.81 4.10 -3.46
CA PRO A 222 4.98 5.22 -3.87
C PRO A 222 3.66 4.73 -4.49
N PHE A 223 2.53 5.20 -3.96
CA PHE A 223 1.21 5.03 -4.56
C PHE A 223 0.84 6.23 -5.43
N GLY A 224 0.15 5.97 -6.55
CA GLY A 224 -0.19 6.96 -7.55
C GLY A 224 0.89 7.19 -8.61
N VAL A 225 1.90 6.31 -8.67
CA VAL A 225 3.02 6.40 -9.63
C VAL A 225 3.06 5.13 -10.47
N LYS A 226 3.42 5.25 -11.75
CA LYS A 226 3.49 4.10 -12.64
C LYS A 226 4.60 3.14 -12.21
N MET A 227 4.22 1.88 -12.06
CA MET A 227 5.11 0.76 -11.83
C MET A 227 4.91 -0.28 -12.93
N ARG A 228 5.94 -1.07 -13.17
CA ARG A 228 5.92 -2.25 -14.04
C ARG A 228 6.02 -3.51 -13.19
N LEU A 229 4.99 -4.35 -13.27
CA LEU A 229 4.97 -5.70 -12.71
C LEU A 229 5.19 -6.70 -13.83
N ASP A 230 6.26 -7.47 -13.72
CA ASP A 230 6.60 -8.56 -14.64
C ASP A 230 6.46 -9.90 -13.92
N GLY A 231 5.31 -10.53 -14.07
CA GLY A 231 5.05 -11.87 -13.54
C GLY A 231 5.87 -12.96 -14.24
N ASN A 232 6.43 -12.72 -15.42
CA ASN A 232 7.31 -13.71 -16.06
C ASN A 232 8.67 -13.76 -15.37
N ALA A 233 9.18 -12.59 -14.96
CA ALA A 233 10.45 -12.46 -14.24
C ALA A 233 10.28 -12.44 -12.71
N GLY A 234 9.06 -12.31 -12.19
CA GLY A 234 8.81 -12.09 -10.76
C GLY A 234 9.38 -10.75 -10.29
N MET A 235 9.24 -9.68 -11.07
CA MET A 235 9.94 -8.41 -10.84
C MET A 235 8.96 -7.24 -10.75
N LEU A 236 9.18 -6.34 -9.80
CA LEU A 236 8.50 -5.05 -9.69
C LEU A 236 9.51 -3.93 -9.93
N SER A 237 9.14 -2.92 -10.71
CA SER A 237 10.03 -1.79 -10.99
C SER A 237 9.30 -0.46 -11.08
N LEU A 238 9.92 0.57 -10.52
CA LEU A 238 9.50 1.96 -10.66
C LEU A 238 9.99 2.52 -11.99
N GLN A 239 9.07 3.11 -12.76
CA GLN A 239 9.35 3.61 -14.11
C GLN A 239 9.60 5.12 -14.16
N GLU A 240 9.27 5.86 -13.10
CA GLU A 240 9.42 7.31 -13.04
C GLU A 240 9.59 7.81 -11.60
N SER A 241 10.12 9.02 -11.43
CA SER A 241 10.25 9.63 -10.11
C SER A 241 8.88 9.79 -9.43
N PRO A 242 8.74 9.41 -8.15
CA PRO A 242 7.50 9.63 -7.40
C PRO A 242 7.36 11.08 -6.90
N LEU A 243 8.39 11.90 -7.08
CA LEU A 243 8.40 13.32 -6.76
C LEU A 243 8.45 14.10 -8.08
N ALA A 244 7.44 14.92 -8.30
CA ALA A 244 7.30 15.85 -9.42
C ALA A 244 7.78 17.26 -9.05
#